data_AF-A0A9P0NV05-F1
#
_entry.id   AF-A0A9P0NV05-F1
#
_cell.length_a   1.000
_cell.length_b   1.000
_cell.length_c   1.000
_cell.angle_alpha   90.00
_cell.angle_beta   90.00
_cell.angle_gamma   90.00
#
_symmetry.space_group_name_H-M   'P 1'
#
loop_
_entity.id
_entity.type
_entity.pdbx_description
1 polymer ?
#
loop_
_entity_poly.entity_id
_entity_poly.type
_entity_poly.pdbx_seq_one_letter_code
_entity_poly.pdbx_strand_id
1 'polypeptide(L)'
;MWNFPFCLGALDGKHVDFEAPKSVGLFYYNYKGRNSVVLLGLVDADYKFLYGDVGVNGRVSDGGVFRESSLRKGIDRNFLNCPEDYFLSNRFHIQQM
;
A
#
# COMPACT_ATOMS: atom_id res chain seq x y z
N MET A 1 5.13 -9.65 -9.87
CA MET A 1 5.49 -10.44 -8.67
C MET A 1 5.49 -11.91 -9.07
N TRP A 2 6.64 -12.42 -9.50
CA TRP A 2 6.76 -13.76 -10.07
C TRP A 2 7.31 -14.70 -9.00
N ASN A 3 6.71 -15.88 -8.84
CA ASN A 3 7.15 -16.91 -7.90
C ASN A 3 7.02 -16.57 -6.39
N PHE A 4 6.04 -15.73 -6.02
CA PHE A 4 5.70 -15.48 -4.61
C PHE A 4 4.24 -15.93 -4.35
N PRO A 5 4.03 -17.22 -4.04
CA PRO A 5 2.69 -17.80 -3.89
C PRO A 5 1.89 -17.13 -2.77
N PHE A 6 0.56 -17.08 -2.94
CA PHE A 6 -0.39 -16.45 -2.02
C PHE A 6 -0.23 -14.94 -1.81
N CYS A 7 0.65 -14.29 -2.55
CA CYS A 7 0.80 -12.85 -2.43
C CYS A 7 -0.24 -12.11 -3.26
N LEU A 8 -0.96 -11.21 -2.59
CA LEU A 8 -2.06 -10.44 -3.17
C LEU A 8 -1.57 -9.29 -4.04
N GLY A 9 -0.42 -8.70 -3.69
CA GLY A 9 0.15 -7.58 -4.42
C GLY A 9 1.34 -6.97 -3.69
N ALA A 10 1.93 -5.95 -4.29
CA ALA A 10 2.93 -5.09 -3.66
C ALA A 10 2.27 -3.78 -3.22
N LEU A 11 2.51 -3.38 -1.97
CA LEU A 11 1.97 -2.16 -1.38
C LEU A 11 3.13 -1.18 -1.14
N ASP A 12 3.03 0.03 -1.66
CA ASP A 12 4.04 1.07 -1.47
C ASP A 12 3.41 2.46 -1.40
N GLY A 13 4.09 3.38 -0.72
CA GLY A 13 3.70 4.78 -0.57
C GLY A 13 4.50 5.70 -1.49
N LYS A 14 3.79 6.61 -2.18
CA LYS A 14 4.39 7.65 -3.01
C LYS A 14 4.01 9.04 -2.49
N HIS A 15 4.99 9.90 -2.29
CA HIS A 15 4.72 11.32 -2.06
C HIS A 15 4.28 12.00 -3.35
N VAL A 16 3.11 12.64 -3.29
CA VAL A 16 2.58 13.53 -4.32
C VAL A 16 2.77 14.96 -3.82
N ASP A 17 3.69 15.67 -4.46
CA ASP A 17 3.97 17.07 -4.14
C ASP A 17 2.80 17.95 -4.60
N PHE A 18 2.45 18.97 -3.80
CA PHE A 18 1.39 19.92 -4.15
C PHE A 18 1.61 21.29 -3.49
N GLU A 19 0.93 22.30 -4.02
CA GLU A 19 0.91 23.64 -3.43
C GLU A 19 -0.14 23.71 -2.31
N ALA A 20 0.33 23.59 -1.07
CA ALA A 20 -0.54 23.70 0.09
C ALA A 20 -1.00 25.15 0.31
N PRO A 21 -2.27 25.40 0.71
CA PRO A 21 -2.73 26.73 1.07
C PRO A 21 -1.90 27.34 2.20
N LYS A 22 -1.60 28.64 2.14
CA LYS A 22 -0.78 29.33 3.16
C LYS A 22 -1.32 29.17 4.59
N SER A 23 -2.64 29.02 4.75
CA SER A 23 -3.31 28.88 6.05
C SER A 23 -2.95 27.59 6.80
N VAL A 24 -2.47 26.54 6.13
CA VAL A 24 -2.17 25.24 6.76
C VAL A 24 -0.75 25.16 7.34
N GLY A 25 0.05 26.23 7.18
CA GLY A 25 1.42 26.30 7.68
C GLY A 25 2.29 25.13 7.17
N LEU A 26 2.96 24.45 8.11
CA LEU A 26 3.85 23.32 7.83
C LEU A 26 3.16 21.95 7.95
N PHE A 27 1.83 21.90 7.92
CA PHE A 27 1.10 20.66 8.13
C PHE A 27 1.56 19.59 7.13
N TYR A 28 1.57 19.88 5.83
CA TYR A 28 1.99 18.95 4.78
C TYR A 28 3.51 18.94 4.52
N TYR A 29 4.28 19.73 5.26
CA TYR A 29 5.70 19.92 5.02
C TYR A 29 6.48 18.70 5.50
N ASN A 30 6.98 17.91 4.56
CA ASN A 30 7.71 16.67 4.80
C ASN A 30 9.21 16.94 5.05
N TYR A 31 9.93 15.89 5.44
CA TYR A 31 11.37 15.98 5.73
C TYR A 31 12.24 16.29 4.50
N LYS A 32 11.70 16.14 3.28
CA LYS A 32 12.37 16.48 2.01
C LYS A 32 12.20 17.96 1.65
N GLY A 33 11.61 18.76 2.55
CA GLY A 33 11.45 20.20 2.36
C GLY A 33 10.35 20.57 1.38
N ARG A 34 9.34 19.72 1.22
CA ARG A 34 8.21 19.95 0.30
C ARG A 34 6.89 19.67 0.97
N ASN A 35 5.82 20.29 0.48
CA ASN A 35 4.47 19.91 0.86
C ASN A 35 4.04 18.70 0.04
N SER A 36 3.65 17.62 0.71
CA SER A 36 3.14 16.44 0.02
C SER A 36 2.02 15.74 0.77
N VAL A 37 1.24 14.97 0.02
CA VAL A 37 0.37 13.92 0.53
C VAL A 37 0.92 12.56 0.11
N VAL A 38 0.53 11.51 0.83
CA VAL A 38 0.86 10.13 0.49
C VAL A 38 -0.24 9.57 -0.41
N LEU A 39 0.18 8.94 -1.51
CA LEU A 39 -0.58 8.00 -2.31
C LEU A 39 -0.12 6.59 -1.91
N LEU A 40 -0.99 5.80 -1.31
CA LEU A 40 -0.74 4.39 -1.01
C LEU A 40 -1.36 3.55 -2.14
N GLY A 41 -0.53 2.79 -2.86
CA GLY A 41 -0.98 1.97 -3.99
C GLY A 41 -0.71 0.49 -3.74
N LEU A 42 -1.71 -0.36 -4.01
CA LEU A 42 -1.56 -1.81 -4.10
C LEU A 42 -1.61 -2.21 -5.57
N VAL A 43 -0.60 -2.95 -6.04
CA VAL A 43 -0.50 -3.42 -7.42
C VAL A 43 -0.35 -4.93 -7.50
N ASP A 44 -1.00 -5.54 -8.50
CA ASP A 44 -0.87 -6.98 -8.78
C ASP A 44 0.38 -7.31 -9.61
N ALA A 45 0.54 -8.59 -9.96
CA ALA A 45 1.68 -9.06 -10.74
C ALA A 45 1.67 -8.59 -12.20
N ASP A 46 0.52 -8.15 -12.73
CA ASP A 46 0.32 -7.61 -14.07
C ASP A 46 0.47 -6.07 -14.11
N TYR A 47 0.98 -5.47 -13.03
CA TYR A 47 1.11 -4.02 -12.87
C TYR A 47 -0.23 -3.26 -12.87
N LYS A 48 -1.33 -3.91 -12.52
CA LYS A 48 -2.63 -3.27 -12.38
C LYS A 48 -2.83 -2.81 -10.93
N PHE A 49 -3.36 -1.61 -10.76
CA PHE A 49 -3.75 -1.12 -9.44
C PHE A 49 -4.98 -1.88 -8.95
N LEU A 50 -4.86 -2.51 -7.78
CA LEU A 50 -5.96 -3.15 -7.05
C LEU A 50 -6.59 -2.20 -6.03
N TYR A 51 -5.80 -1.26 -5.51
CA TYR A 51 -6.23 -0.27 -4.53
C TYR A 51 -5.39 0.99 -4.63
N GLY A 52 -6.03 2.14 -4.37
CA GLY A 52 -5.36 3.44 -4.26
C GLY A 52 -6.03 4.28 -3.18
N ASP A 53 -5.23 4.87 -2.31
CA ASP A 53 -5.67 5.77 -1.24
C ASP A 53 -4.78 7.01 -1.22
N VAL A 54 -5.39 8.20 -1.20
CA VAL A 54 -4.68 9.47 -1.40
C VAL A 54 -5.18 10.50 -0.41
N GLY A 55 -4.25 11.29 0.12
CA GLY A 55 -4.58 12.49 0.90
C GLY A 55 -4.09 12.46 2.34
N VAL A 56 -3.48 11.35 2.77
CA VAL A 56 -2.80 11.31 4.06
C VAL A 56 -1.59 12.24 4.03
N ASN A 57 -1.34 12.93 5.14
CA ASN A 57 -0.24 13.86 5.28
C ASN A 57 1.11 13.19 4.94
N GLY A 58 1.93 13.85 4.09
CA GLY A 58 3.25 13.39 3.64
C GLY A 58 4.32 13.18 4.72
N ARG A 59 4.01 13.37 6.00
CA ARG A 59 4.89 13.05 7.13
C ARG A 59 4.62 11.68 7.74
N VAL A 60 3.50 11.07 7.41
CA VAL A 60 3.08 9.77 7.94
C VAL A 60 3.83 8.67 7.19
N SER A 61 4.34 7.67 7.92
CA SER A 61 5.00 6.51 7.30
C SER A 61 4.00 5.62 6.58
N ASP A 62 4.47 4.83 5.60
CA ASP A 62 3.62 3.93 4.82
C ASP A 62 2.86 2.94 5.72
N GLY A 63 3.51 2.45 6.77
CA GLY A 63 2.86 1.60 7.78
C GLY A 63 1.76 2.32 8.56
N GLY A 64 1.93 3.62 8.83
CA GLY A 64 0.90 4.46 9.44
C GLY A 64 -0.28 4.71 8.49
N VAL A 65 0.01 4.99 7.22
CA VAL A 65 -1.02 5.15 6.17
C VAL A 65 -1.80 3.85 5.98
N PHE A 66 -1.11 2.71 5.89
CA PHE A 66 -1.75 1.40 5.76
C PHE A 66 -2.65 1.09 6.96
N ARG A 67 -2.21 1.30 8.20
CA ARG A 67 -3.00 0.99 9.40
C ARG A 67 -4.35 1.71 9.40
N GLU A 68 -4.39 2.96 8.97
CA GLU A 68 -5.62 3.77 8.97
C GLU A 68 -6.45 3.63 7.67
N SER A 69 -5.89 2.99 6.64
CA SER A 69 -6.51 2.83 5.32
C SER A 69 -7.79 2.00 5.34
N SER A 70 -8.64 2.21 4.34
CA SER A 70 -9.83 1.37 4.13
C SER A 70 -9.46 -0.08 3.76
N LEU A 71 -8.31 -0.28 3.10
CA LEU A 71 -7.77 -1.61 2.80
C LEU A 71 -7.53 -2.42 4.07
N ARG A 72 -6.82 -1.86 5.07
CA ARG A 72 -6.57 -2.55 6.34
C ARG A 72 -7.86 -2.90 7.07
N LYS A 73 -8.79 -1.94 7.13
CA LYS A 73 -10.13 -2.15 7.73
C LYS A 73 -10.92 -3.24 7.00
N GLY A 74 -10.80 -3.33 5.68
CA GLY A 74 -11.40 -4.38 4.86
C GLY A 74 -10.81 -5.76 5.15
N ILE A 75 -9.48 -5.85 5.31
CA ILE A 75 -8.80 -7.08 5.74
C ILE A 75 -9.31 -7.53 7.11
N ASP A 76 -9.29 -6.63 8.10
CA ASP A 76 -9.66 -6.96 9.48
C ASP A 76 -11.14 -7.37 9.62
N ARG A 77 -12.01 -6.91 8.71
CA ARG A 77 -13.44 -7.26 8.65
C ARG A 77 -13.75 -8.43 7.71
N ASN A 78 -12.72 -9.06 7.13
CA ASN A 78 -12.83 -10.12 6.14
C ASN A 78 -13.68 -9.75 4.90
N PHE A 79 -13.69 -8.48 4.49
CA PHE A 79 -14.43 -8.03 3.31
C PHE A 79 -13.77 -8.43 1.99
N LEU A 80 -12.47 -8.73 2.02
CA LEU A 80 -11.72 -9.15 0.83
C LEU A 80 -11.86 -10.65 0.56
N ASN A 81 -12.46 -11.42 1.48
CA ASN A 81 -12.54 -12.88 1.42
C ASN A 81 -11.19 -13.53 1.09
N CYS A 82 -10.14 -13.11 1.81
CA CYS A 82 -8.82 -13.69 1.66
C CYS A 82 -8.88 -15.20 1.92
N PRO A 83 -8.10 -16.01 1.19
CA PRO A 83 -8.03 -17.45 1.44
C PRO A 83 -7.57 -17.71 2.88
N GLU A 84 -8.03 -18.83 3.45
CA GLU A 84 -7.57 -19.28 4.76
C GLU A 84 -6.07 -19.55 4.76
N ASP A 85 -5.47 -19.46 5.95
CA ASP A 85 -4.06 -19.75 6.14
C ASP A 85 -3.72 -21.16 5.64
N TYR A 86 -2.80 -21.22 4.68
CA TYR A 86 -2.34 -22.48 4.09
C TYR A 86 -0.83 -22.61 4.24
N PHE A 87 -0.37 -23.79 4.68
CA PHE A 87 1.05 -24.06 4.78
C PHE A 87 1.69 -24.06 3.39
N LEU A 88 2.69 -23.20 3.21
CA LEU A 88 3.50 -23.22 2.01
C LEU A 88 4.38 -24.49 2.00
N SER A 89 3.91 -25.54 1.35
CA SER A 89 4.69 -26.76 1.12
C SER A 89 5.87 -26.46 0.20
N ASN A 90 7.09 -26.89 0.58
CA ASN A 90 8.30 -26.80 -0.25
C ASN A 90 8.25 -27.57 -1.58
N ARG A 91 7.12 -28.23 -1.91
CA ARG A 91 6.98 -29.03 -3.15
C ARG A 91 6.69 -28.24 -4.43
N PHE A 92 6.62 -26.91 -4.38
CA PHE A 92 6.41 -26.10 -5.60
C PHE A 92 7.71 -25.75 -6.35
N HIS A 93 8.87 -26.26 -5.94
CA HIS A 93 10.16 -25.89 -6.55
C HIS A 93 10.63 -26.75 -7.74
N ILE A 94 10.01 -27.90 -8.06
CA ILE A 94 10.47 -28.75 -9.18
C ILE A 94 9.32 -29.56 -9.79
N GLN A 95 8.40 -28.97 -10.59
CA GLN A 95 7.57 -29.73 -11.56
C GLN A 95 7.03 -28.85 -12.73
N GLN A 96 7.81 -27.91 -13.25
CA GLN A 96 7.57 -27.39 -14.62
C GLN A 96 8.90 -27.17 -15.34
N MET A 97 9.44 -28.27 -15.89
CA MET A 97 10.16 -28.33 -17.15
C MET A 97 9.63 -29.53 -17.92
#